data_AF-A0A2V5RX36-F1
#
_entry.id   AF-A0A2V5RX36-F1
#
_cell.length_a   1.000
_cell.length_b   1.000
_cell.length_c   1.000
_cell.angle_alpha   90.00
_cell.angle_beta   90.00
_cell.angle_gamma   90.00
#
_symmetry.space_group_name_H-M   'P 1'
#
loop_
_entity.id
_entity.type
_entity.pdbx_description
1 polymer ?
#
loop_
_entity_poly.entity_id
_entity_poly.type
_entity_poly.pdbx_seq_one_letter_code
_entity_poly.pdbx_strand_id
1 'polypeptide(L)'
;MTQSNGQPLSQPDGGKPKGNYTGERLKALRPETYRKVVELLAEPREHVSYREICRQCHVTDDTVKAVERREAISIATRKEALMVQAARIAKRAYDRVEDQIDSAPLPQAVVTAGVFTDKLQLLSGDVTSRLLSVNVHADAVDLVAQFNKLHDAIRAKAKAIEAQSEETEGKTGLPSSKET
;
A
#
# COMPACT_ATOMS: atom_id res chain seq x y z
N MET A 1 26.91 -32.70 -63.67
CA MET A 1 27.60 -31.68 -62.85
C MET A 1 26.52 -30.96 -62.06
N THR A 2 26.07 -31.53 -60.93
CA THR A 2 26.46 -31.26 -59.53
C THR A 2 25.96 -29.92 -59.01
N GLN A 3 25.15 -29.99 -57.94
CA GLN A 3 24.43 -28.93 -57.23
C GLN A 3 25.37 -27.96 -56.50
N SER A 4 24.90 -26.76 -56.18
CA SER A 4 25.36 -26.00 -55.02
C SER A 4 24.25 -25.10 -54.46
N ASN A 5 23.87 -25.39 -53.22
CA ASN A 5 22.95 -24.65 -52.35
C ASN A 5 23.61 -23.38 -51.81
N GLY A 6 22.85 -22.29 -51.73
CA GLY A 6 23.19 -21.13 -50.92
C GLY A 6 21.97 -20.63 -50.15
N GLN A 7 21.80 -21.10 -48.92
CA GLN A 7 20.83 -20.54 -47.96
C GLN A 7 21.17 -19.07 -47.67
N PRO A 8 20.19 -18.16 -47.55
CA PRO A 8 20.40 -16.91 -46.87
C PRO A 8 20.42 -17.17 -45.36
N LEU A 9 21.54 -16.81 -44.72
CA LEU A 9 21.72 -16.79 -43.27
C LEU A 9 20.60 -15.96 -42.63
N SER A 10 19.80 -16.59 -41.78
CA SER A 10 18.86 -15.93 -40.88
C SER A 10 19.62 -14.89 -40.05
N GLN A 11 19.26 -13.61 -40.21
CA GLN A 11 19.74 -12.56 -39.32
C GLN A 11 19.28 -12.87 -37.89
N PRO A 12 20.16 -12.78 -36.88
CA PRO A 12 19.77 -12.97 -35.50
C PRO A 12 18.80 -11.86 -35.11
N ASP A 13 17.60 -12.27 -34.73
CA ASP A 13 16.52 -11.46 -34.17
C ASP A 13 17.10 -10.51 -33.12
N GLY A 14 17.01 -9.20 -33.41
CA GLY A 14 17.57 -8.14 -32.58
C GLY A 14 16.99 -8.22 -31.18
N GLY A 15 17.77 -8.80 -30.26
CA GLY A 15 17.36 -9.02 -28.88
C GLY A 15 16.78 -7.74 -28.30
N LYS A 16 15.50 -7.79 -27.88
CA LYS A 16 14.80 -6.69 -27.21
C LYS A 16 15.74 -6.05 -26.20
N PRO A 17 15.97 -4.73 -26.25
CA PRO A 17 16.87 -4.08 -25.31
C PRO A 17 16.34 -4.33 -23.89
N LYS A 18 17.12 -5.06 -23.08
CA LYS A 18 16.92 -5.21 -21.63
C LYS A 18 17.12 -3.84 -20.99
N GLY A 19 16.15 -2.95 -21.18
CA GLY A 19 16.30 -1.55 -20.81
C GLY A 19 15.66 -1.25 -19.47
N ASN A 20 16.39 -0.43 -18.72
CA ASN A 20 16.00 0.16 -17.46
C ASN A 20 14.52 0.58 -17.45
N TYR A 21 13.82 0.20 -16.38
CA TYR A 21 12.44 0.60 -16.12
C TYR A 21 12.38 2.09 -15.79
N THR A 22 12.38 2.93 -16.84
CA THR A 22 12.31 4.38 -16.70
C THR A 22 10.90 4.88 -17.03
N GLY A 23 10.36 5.75 -16.18
CA GLY A 23 9.10 6.45 -16.47
C GLY A 23 9.18 7.27 -17.77
N GLU A 24 10.37 7.70 -18.18
CA GLU A 24 10.61 8.36 -19.47
C GLU A 24 10.31 7.46 -20.66
N ARG A 25 10.77 6.21 -20.63
CA ARG A 25 10.52 5.28 -21.73
C ARG A 25 9.04 4.92 -21.81
N LEU A 26 8.35 4.79 -20.67
CA LEU A 26 6.90 4.60 -20.66
C LEU A 26 6.18 5.80 -21.28
N LYS A 27 6.58 7.03 -20.93
CA LYS A 27 6.02 8.27 -21.49
C LYS A 27 6.21 8.37 -23.01
N ALA A 28 7.38 7.96 -23.51
CA ALA A 28 7.72 8.04 -24.93
C ALA A 28 7.03 6.96 -25.78
N LEU A 29 7.02 5.70 -25.30
CA LEU A 29 6.49 4.57 -26.09
C LEU A 29 4.99 4.35 -25.90
N ARG A 30 4.44 4.67 -24.73
CA ARG A 30 3.04 4.41 -24.36
C ARG A 30 2.47 5.57 -23.54
N PRO A 31 2.27 6.76 -24.14
CA PRO A 31 1.86 7.97 -23.44
C PRO A 31 0.50 7.83 -22.73
N GLU A 32 -0.45 7.09 -23.31
CA GLU A 32 -1.76 6.86 -22.67
C GLU A 32 -1.64 6.00 -21.41
N THR A 33 -0.79 4.96 -21.43
CA THR A 33 -0.50 4.15 -20.23
C THR A 33 0.20 4.98 -19.16
N TYR A 34 1.14 5.85 -19.57
CA TYR A 34 1.79 6.78 -18.65
C TYR A 34 0.78 7.70 -17.95
N ARG A 35 -0.13 8.33 -18.70
CA ARG A 35 -1.18 9.21 -18.14
C ARG A 35 -2.06 8.46 -17.14
N LYS A 36 -2.49 7.25 -17.49
CA LYS A 36 -3.32 6.42 -16.60
C LYS A 36 -2.58 6.04 -15.32
N VAL A 37 -1.29 5.72 -15.40
CA VAL A 37 -0.45 5.49 -14.21
C VAL A 37 -0.38 6.76 -13.35
N VAL A 38 -0.14 7.93 -13.93
CA VAL A 38 -0.10 9.21 -13.20
C VAL A 38 -1.44 9.53 -12.53
N GLU A 39 -2.55 9.28 -13.20
CA GLU A 39 -3.91 9.43 -12.66
C GLU A 39 -4.14 8.53 -11.46
N LEU A 40 -3.86 7.23 -11.59
CA LEU A 40 -3.99 6.26 -10.49
C LEU A 40 -3.01 6.53 -9.34
N LEU A 41 -1.83 7.10 -9.62
CA LEU A 41 -0.87 7.54 -8.61
C LEU A 41 -1.33 8.80 -7.88
N ALA A 42 -2.25 9.58 -8.46
CA ALA A 42 -2.87 10.72 -7.80
C ALA A 42 -3.94 10.30 -6.79
N GLU A 43 -4.46 9.08 -6.82
CA GLU A 43 -5.39 8.61 -5.80
C GLU A 43 -4.68 8.23 -4.49
N PRO A 44 -5.35 8.36 -3.33
CA PRO A 44 -4.82 7.87 -2.06
C PRO A 44 -4.46 6.38 -2.13
N ARG A 45 -3.32 6.00 -1.52
CA ARG A 45 -2.81 4.62 -1.54
C ARG A 45 -3.73 3.60 -0.86
N GLU A 46 -4.61 4.06 0.03
CA GLU A 46 -5.66 3.26 0.66
C GLU A 46 -6.67 2.71 -0.36
N HIS A 47 -6.88 3.44 -1.47
CA HIS A 47 -7.81 3.04 -2.53
C HIS A 47 -7.11 2.35 -3.69
N VAL A 48 -5.87 2.74 -4.01
CA VAL A 48 -5.13 2.22 -5.16
C VAL A 48 -3.70 1.81 -4.77
N SER A 49 -3.47 0.49 -4.71
CA SER A 49 -2.16 -0.10 -4.45
C SER A 49 -1.29 -0.20 -5.71
N TYR A 50 0.04 -0.27 -5.57
CA TYR A 50 0.93 -0.46 -6.73
C TYR A 50 0.64 -1.72 -7.52
N ARG A 51 0.29 -2.82 -6.85
CA ARG A 51 -0.07 -4.07 -7.51
C ARG A 51 -1.29 -3.90 -8.41
N GLU A 52 -2.27 -3.13 -7.95
CA GLU A 52 -3.47 -2.83 -8.73
C GLU A 52 -3.13 -1.99 -9.97
N ILE A 53 -2.29 -0.97 -9.82
CA ILE A 53 -1.81 -0.14 -10.94
C ILE A 53 -1.06 -1.00 -11.96
N CYS A 54 -0.16 -1.87 -11.48
CA CYS A 54 0.59 -2.78 -12.34
C CYS A 54 -0.34 -3.71 -13.14
N ARG A 55 -1.39 -4.23 -12.49
CA ARG A 55 -2.41 -5.08 -13.12
C ARG A 55 -3.22 -4.33 -14.18
N GLN A 56 -3.69 -3.13 -13.85
CA GLN A 56 -4.54 -2.34 -14.76
C GLN A 56 -3.78 -1.72 -15.93
N CYS A 57 -2.52 -1.34 -15.72
CA CYS A 57 -1.71 -0.64 -16.71
C CYS A 57 -0.70 -1.56 -17.42
N HIS A 58 -0.59 -2.82 -17.01
CA HIS A 58 0.37 -3.80 -17.54
C HIS A 58 1.82 -3.28 -17.54
N VAL A 59 2.25 -2.74 -16.40
CA VAL A 59 3.59 -2.21 -16.15
C VAL A 59 4.19 -2.86 -14.90
N THR A 60 5.52 -2.85 -14.80
CA THR A 60 6.22 -3.36 -13.61
C THR A 60 6.21 -2.36 -12.47
N ASP A 61 6.31 -2.86 -11.23
CA ASP A 61 6.36 -2.05 -10.02
C ASP A 61 7.47 -0.99 -10.05
N ASP A 62 8.65 -1.36 -10.57
CA ASP A 62 9.78 -0.43 -10.74
C ASP A 62 9.44 0.74 -11.67
N THR A 63 8.68 0.47 -12.73
CA THR A 63 8.23 1.51 -13.65
C THR A 63 7.26 2.45 -12.96
N VAL A 64 6.31 1.91 -12.19
CA VAL A 64 5.33 2.71 -11.44
C VAL A 64 6.01 3.61 -10.42
N LYS A 65 6.96 3.07 -9.63
CA LYS A 65 7.76 3.85 -8.68
C LYS A 65 8.62 4.92 -9.35
N ALA A 66 9.15 4.64 -10.55
CA ALA A 66 9.90 5.64 -11.32
C ALA A 66 9.00 6.79 -11.81
N VAL A 67 7.76 6.49 -12.21
CA VAL A 67 6.77 7.51 -12.58
C VAL A 67 6.36 8.33 -11.36
N GLU A 68 6.11 7.68 -10.22
CA GLU A 68 5.77 8.37 -8.98
C GLU A 68 6.86 9.34 -8.55
N ARG A 69 8.11 8.90 -8.47
CA ARG A 69 9.24 9.78 -8.08
C ARG A 69 9.37 11.00 -8.99
N ARG A 70 9.01 10.85 -10.27
CA ARG A 70 9.06 11.94 -11.25
C ARG A 70 7.91 12.93 -11.11
N GLU A 71 6.70 12.42 -10.88
CA GLU A 71 5.47 13.22 -10.95
C GLU A 71 4.93 13.59 -9.56
N ALA A 72 5.52 13.10 -8.45
CA ALA A 72 5.04 13.35 -7.10
C ALA A 72 4.84 14.85 -6.80
N ILE A 73 5.82 15.68 -7.18
CA ILE A 73 5.75 17.14 -6.99
C ILE A 73 4.64 17.74 -7.87
N SER A 74 4.58 17.33 -9.15
CA SER A 74 3.61 17.89 -10.10
C SER A 74 2.16 17.55 -9.74
N ILE A 75 1.91 16.34 -9.23
CA ILE A 75 0.61 15.88 -8.73
C ILE A 75 0.21 16.68 -7.50
N ALA A 76 1.11 16.81 -6.52
CA ALA A 76 0.83 17.55 -5.29
C ALA A 76 0.52 19.02 -5.58
N THR A 77 1.34 19.69 -6.40
CA THR A 77 1.10 21.08 -6.80
C THR A 77 -0.23 21.27 -7.52
N ARG A 78 -0.61 20.32 -8.40
CA ARG A 78 -1.88 20.40 -9.13
C ARG A 78 -3.08 20.22 -8.20
N LYS A 79 -3.00 19.28 -7.24
CA LYS A 79 -4.04 19.09 -6.23
C LYS A 79 -4.22 20.35 -5.39
N GLU A 80 -3.12 20.96 -4.95
CA GLU A 80 -3.16 22.19 -4.18
C GLU A 80 -3.81 23.33 -4.97
N ALA A 81 -3.41 23.52 -6.23
CA ALA A 81 -4.01 24.55 -7.09
C ALA A 81 -5.53 24.35 -7.27
N LEU A 82 -5.98 23.10 -7.46
CA LEU A 82 -7.40 22.77 -7.57
C LEU A 82 -8.14 23.00 -6.25
N MET A 83 -7.53 22.65 -5.11
CA MET A 83 -8.10 22.91 -3.79
C MET A 83 -8.28 24.41 -3.54
N VAL A 84 -7.28 25.23 -3.87
CA VAL A 84 -7.37 26.69 -3.78
C VAL A 84 -8.49 27.23 -4.67
N GLN A 85 -8.62 26.73 -5.90
CA GLN A 85 -9.69 27.15 -6.80
C GLN A 85 -11.07 26.74 -6.27
N ALA A 86 -11.21 25.50 -5.80
CA ALA A 86 -12.44 24.98 -5.22
C ALA A 86 -12.87 25.80 -4.00
N ALA A 87 -11.94 26.12 -3.10
CA ALA A 87 -12.20 26.95 -1.91
C ALA A 87 -12.72 28.35 -2.31
N ARG A 88 -12.14 28.98 -3.33
CA ARG A 88 -12.61 30.28 -3.83
C ARG A 88 -14.03 30.21 -4.40
N ILE A 89 -14.34 29.16 -5.16
CA ILE A 89 -15.68 28.96 -5.74
C ILE A 89 -16.69 28.68 -4.62
N ALA A 90 -16.34 27.82 -3.67
CA ALA A 90 -17.17 27.50 -2.53
C ALA A 90 -17.51 28.76 -1.72
N LYS A 91 -16.51 29.61 -1.42
CA LYS A 91 -16.75 30.90 -0.78
C LYS A 91 -17.78 31.74 -1.53
N ARG A 92 -17.59 31.95 -2.83
CA ARG A 92 -18.54 32.74 -3.65
C ARG A 92 -19.94 32.15 -3.66
N ALA A 93 -20.05 30.83 -3.68
CA ALA A 93 -21.35 30.15 -3.61
C ALA A 93 -22.01 30.36 -2.24
N TYR A 94 -21.24 30.30 -1.15
CA TYR A 94 -21.73 30.57 0.20
C TYR A 94 -22.16 32.02 0.38
N ASP A 95 -21.35 32.99 -0.05
CA ASP A 95 -21.72 34.42 -0.03
C ASP A 95 -23.06 34.63 -0.78
N ARG A 96 -23.23 33.99 -1.94
CA ARG A 96 -24.47 34.09 -2.72
C ARG A 96 -25.68 33.44 -2.02
N VAL A 97 -25.48 32.31 -1.35
CA VAL A 97 -26.55 31.64 -0.60
C VAL A 97 -26.97 32.48 0.60
N GLU A 98 -26.01 33.07 1.32
CA GLU A 98 -26.26 33.98 2.45
C GLU A 98 -27.12 35.18 2.01
N ASP A 99 -26.77 35.83 0.90
CA ASP A 99 -27.55 36.94 0.34
C ASP A 99 -29.01 36.58 -0.02
N GLN A 100 -29.30 35.31 -0.27
CA GLN A 100 -30.59 34.86 -0.80
C GLN A 100 -31.46 34.12 0.23
N ILE A 101 -30.88 33.67 1.34
CA ILE A 101 -31.55 32.74 2.26
C ILE A 101 -32.81 33.32 2.88
N ASP A 102 -32.82 34.62 3.19
CA ASP A 102 -33.97 35.31 3.80
C ASP A 102 -35.19 35.36 2.88
N SER A 103 -34.94 35.34 1.56
CA SER A 103 -35.98 35.35 0.53
C SER A 103 -36.32 33.95 0.00
N ALA A 104 -35.60 32.92 0.45
CA ALA A 104 -35.75 31.57 -0.07
C ALA A 104 -37.03 30.90 0.48
N PRO A 105 -37.72 30.09 -0.34
CA PRO A 105 -38.81 29.24 0.14
C PRO A 105 -38.35 28.32 1.28
N LEU A 106 -39.22 28.11 2.28
CA LEU A 106 -38.91 27.31 3.48
C LEU A 106 -38.26 25.94 3.18
N PRO A 107 -38.71 25.14 2.19
CA PRO A 107 -38.04 23.87 1.88
C PRO A 107 -36.58 24.02 1.47
N GLN A 108 -36.23 25.06 0.70
CA GLN A 108 -34.85 25.33 0.29
C GLN A 108 -34.00 25.82 1.45
N ALA A 109 -34.58 26.64 2.34
CA ALA A 109 -33.90 27.09 3.55
C ALA A 109 -33.56 25.91 4.48
N VAL A 110 -34.49 24.97 4.68
CA VAL A 110 -34.26 23.75 5.48
C VAL A 110 -33.15 22.88 4.91
N VAL A 111 -33.15 22.63 3.59
CA VAL A 111 -32.09 21.86 2.92
C VAL A 111 -30.74 22.56 3.07
N THR A 112 -30.70 23.87 2.87
CA THR A 112 -29.49 24.68 3.01
C THR A 112 -28.94 24.60 4.42
N ALA A 113 -29.78 24.78 5.44
CA ALA A 113 -29.38 24.68 6.84
C ALA A 113 -28.77 23.30 7.16
N GLY A 114 -29.37 22.21 6.69
CA GLY A 114 -28.83 20.86 6.87
C GLY A 114 -27.45 20.69 6.23
N VAL A 115 -27.30 21.05 4.95
CA VAL A 115 -26.02 20.93 4.23
C VAL A 115 -24.91 21.74 4.92
N PHE A 116 -25.19 22.98 5.32
CA PHE A 116 -24.19 23.83 5.98
C PHE A 116 -23.87 23.34 7.39
N THR A 117 -24.85 22.80 8.13
CA THR A 117 -24.60 22.15 9.42
C THR A 117 -23.64 20.97 9.26
N ASP A 118 -23.85 20.11 8.26
CA ASP A 118 -22.94 18.99 7.97
C ASP A 118 -21.52 19.48 7.60
N LYS A 119 -21.40 20.55 6.78
CA LYS A 119 -20.08 21.11 6.44
C LYS A 119 -19.39 21.74 7.64
N LEU A 120 -20.13 22.41 8.51
CA LEU A 120 -19.61 22.97 9.76
C LEU A 120 -19.09 21.85 10.66
N GLN A 121 -19.82 20.76 10.82
CA GLN A 121 -19.38 19.60 11.61
C GLN A 121 -18.10 18.94 11.05
N LEU A 122 -17.97 18.85 9.73
CA LEU A 122 -16.73 18.37 9.09
C LEU A 122 -15.54 19.31 9.36
N LEU A 123 -15.77 20.63 9.35
CA LEU A 123 -14.72 21.62 9.64
C LEU A 123 -14.34 21.67 11.12
N SER A 124 -15.29 21.49 12.03
CA SER A 124 -15.05 21.43 13.47
C SER A 124 -14.28 20.20 13.92
N GLY A 125 -14.10 19.22 13.03
CA GLY A 125 -13.38 17.98 13.33
C GLY A 125 -14.23 16.91 14.03
N ASP A 126 -15.40 17.25 14.55
CA ASP A 126 -16.31 16.38 15.32
C ASP A 126 -16.80 15.15 14.54
N VAL A 127 -16.84 15.20 13.20
CA VAL A 127 -17.27 14.07 12.35
C VAL A 127 -16.10 13.29 11.76
N THR A 128 -14.86 13.81 11.83
CA THR A 128 -13.66 13.11 11.33
C THR A 128 -13.18 12.00 12.27
N SER A 129 -13.69 11.93 13.51
CA SER A 129 -13.70 10.69 14.27
C SER A 129 -14.72 9.74 13.64
N ARG A 130 -14.40 9.20 12.46
CA ARG A 130 -14.98 7.92 12.06
C ARG A 130 -14.66 6.97 13.21
N LEU A 131 -15.70 6.54 13.93
CA LEU A 131 -15.69 5.29 14.67
C LEU A 131 -15.39 4.19 13.65
N LEU A 132 -14.10 3.98 13.40
CA LEU A 132 -13.58 2.74 12.91
C LEU A 132 -13.93 1.73 13.99
N SER A 133 -15.11 1.10 13.87
CA SER A 133 -15.43 -0.12 14.59
C SER A 133 -14.54 -1.23 14.02
N VAL A 134 -13.24 -1.13 14.26
CA VAL A 134 -12.38 -2.29 14.18
C VAL A 134 -12.81 -3.12 15.37
N ASN A 135 -13.55 -4.19 15.12
CA ASN A 135 -13.64 -5.30 16.07
C ASN A 135 -12.24 -5.93 16.18
N VAL A 136 -11.28 -5.20 16.73
CA VAL A 136 -10.09 -5.83 17.28
C VAL A 136 -10.65 -6.59 18.47
N HIS A 137 -10.66 -7.91 18.41
CA HIS A 137 -10.61 -8.72 19.62
C HIS A 137 -9.24 -8.44 20.27
N ALA A 138 -9.09 -7.24 20.82
CA ALA A 138 -8.02 -6.89 21.72
C ALA A 138 -8.48 -7.41 23.07
N ASP A 139 -8.46 -8.73 23.23
CA ASP A 139 -8.23 -9.24 24.58
C ASP A 139 -6.97 -8.53 25.06
N ALA A 140 -7.05 -7.90 26.23
CA ALA A 140 -5.89 -7.27 26.85
C ALA A 140 -4.86 -8.36 27.11
N VAL A 141 -4.00 -8.62 26.12
CA VAL A 141 -2.92 -9.56 26.24
C VAL A 141 -1.88 -8.89 27.12
N ASP A 142 -1.82 -9.32 28.37
CA ASP A 142 -0.72 -9.00 29.26
C ASP A 142 0.55 -9.64 28.67
N LEU A 143 1.28 -8.83 27.89
CA LEU A 143 2.53 -9.22 27.25
C LEU A 143 3.57 -9.65 28.28
N VAL A 144 3.53 -9.11 29.49
CA VAL A 144 4.43 -9.49 30.59
C VAL A 144 4.09 -10.89 31.08
N ALA A 145 2.81 -11.20 31.28
CA ALA A 145 2.37 -12.55 31.66
C ALA A 145 2.70 -13.59 30.58
N GLN A 146 2.49 -13.27 29.30
CA GLN A 146 2.83 -14.19 28.20
C GLN A 146 4.34 -14.41 28.07
N PHE A 147 5.14 -13.35 28.23
CA PHE A 147 6.59 -13.45 28.21
C PHE A 147 7.12 -14.31 29.37
N ASN A 148 6.60 -14.12 30.58
CA ASN A 148 6.97 -14.92 31.75
C ASN A 148 6.61 -16.40 31.55
N LYS A 149 5.42 -16.69 31.01
CA LYS A 149 4.99 -18.06 30.70
C LYS A 149 5.92 -18.74 29.69
N LEU A 150 6.35 -18.02 28.65
CA LEU A 150 7.31 -18.54 27.68
C LEU A 150 8.68 -18.77 28.31
N HIS A 151 9.18 -17.82 29.10
CA HIS A 151 10.47 -17.92 29.77
C HIS A 151 10.52 -19.12 30.74
N ASP A 152 9.45 -19.34 31.52
CA ASP A 152 9.34 -20.49 32.42
C ASP A 152 9.28 -21.81 31.66
N ALA A 153 8.58 -21.86 30.52
CA ALA A 153 8.54 -23.04 29.67
C ALA A 153 9.92 -23.38 29.08
N ILE A 154 10.69 -22.37 28.66
CA ILE A 154 12.07 -22.55 28.18
C ILE A 154 12.96 -23.09 29.30
N ARG A 155 12.87 -22.52 30.51
CA ARG A 155 13.66 -22.96 31.66
C ARG A 155 13.30 -24.39 32.10
N ALA A 156 12.00 -24.73 32.13
CA ALA A 156 11.55 -26.07 32.45
C ALA A 156 12.06 -27.09 31.41
N LYS A 157 12.04 -26.73 30.13
CA LYS A 157 12.57 -27.58 29.06
C LYS A 157 14.09 -27.73 29.14
N ALA A 158 14.83 -26.66 29.47
CA ALA A 158 16.27 -26.73 29.69
C ALA A 158 16.63 -27.67 30.85
N LYS A 159 15.94 -27.57 32.00
CA LYS A 159 16.13 -28.49 33.13
C LYS A 159 15.79 -29.93 32.79
N ALA A 160 14.73 -30.16 32.00
CA ALA A 160 14.36 -31.50 31.57
C ALA A 160 15.42 -32.10 30.63
N ILE A 161 16.04 -31.28 29.77
CA ILE A 161 17.15 -31.71 28.92
C ILE A 161 18.36 -32.06 29.79
N GLU A 162 18.74 -31.21 30.76
CA GLU A 162 19.83 -31.46 31.70
C GLU A 162 19.62 -32.78 32.48
N ALA A 163 18.42 -33.00 33.02
CA ALA A 163 18.06 -34.23 33.72
C ALA A 163 18.08 -35.48 32.81
N GLN A 164 17.69 -35.34 31.54
CA GLN A 164 17.76 -36.44 30.56
C GLN A 164 19.20 -36.78 30.15
N SER A 165 20.09 -35.80 30.11
CA SER A 165 21.54 -36.03 29.90
C SER A 165 22.20 -36.72 31.10
N GLU A 166 21.81 -36.41 32.33
CA GLU A 166 22.31 -37.11 33.52
C GLU A 166 21.81 -38.56 33.61
N GLU A 167 20.59 -38.84 33.16
CA GLU A 167 20.04 -40.20 33.12
C GLU A 167 20.64 -41.09 32.01
N THR A 168 21.18 -40.49 30.94
CA THR A 168 21.85 -41.23 29.86
C THR A 168 23.31 -41.55 30.17
N GLU A 169 24.01 -40.74 30.96
CA GLU A 169 25.38 -41.06 31.43
C GLU A 169 25.40 -42.21 32.48
N GLY A 170 24.28 -42.47 33.17
CA GLY A 170 24.16 -43.57 34.14
C GLY A 170 23.87 -44.96 33.55
N LYS A 171 23.56 -45.08 32.24
CA LYS A 171 23.16 -46.36 31.60
C LYS A 171 24.05 -46.85 30.47
N THR A 172 25.13 -46.14 30.13
CA THR A 172 26.16 -46.62 29.19
C THR A 172 27.43 -47.09 29.91
N GLY A 173 27.27 -47.92 30.95
CA GLY A 173 28.31 -48.89 31.32
C GLY A 173 28.24 -50.08 30.37
N LEU A 174 28.81 -49.92 29.16
CA LEU A 174 28.82 -50.96 28.13
C LEU A 174 29.80 -52.10 28.52
N PRO A 175 29.42 -53.38 28.36
CA PRO A 175 30.31 -54.51 28.60
C PRO A 175 31.40 -54.58 27.53
N SER A 176 32.65 -54.81 27.95
CA SER A 176 33.71 -55.26 27.05
C SER A 176 34.46 -56.43 27.67
N SER A 177 34.18 -57.62 27.14
CA SER A 177 35.00 -58.82 27.29
C SER A 177 36.40 -58.60 26.74
N LYS A 178 37.44 -59.15 27.38
CA LYS A 178 38.23 -60.30 26.86
C LYS A 178 39.52 -60.59 27.66
N GLU A 179 39.77 -61.90 27.76
CA GLU A 179 41.07 -62.59 27.71
C GLU A 179 42.01 -62.49 28.93
N THR A 180 42.07 -63.55 29.75
CA THR A 180 43.07 -64.63 29.67
C THR A 180 42.57 -65.86 30.43
#